data_AF-A0A946VTT3-F1
#
_entry.id   AF-A0A946VTT3-F1
#
_cell.length_a   1.000
_cell.length_b   1.000
_cell.length_c   1.000
_cell.angle_alpha   90.00
_cell.angle_beta   90.00
_cell.angle_gamma   90.00
#
_symmetry.space_group_name_H-M   'P 1'
#
loop_
_entity.id
_entity.type
_entity.pdbx_description
1 polymer ?
#
loop_
_entity_poly.entity_id
_entity_poly.type
_entity_poly.pdbx_seq_one_letter_code
_entity_poly.pdbx_strand_id
1 'polypeptide(L)'
;MGTSERVEKIVSRLGKTPKFGDIKKLAREVKVDHELALELWSSGNYYLRLLSALIFDKKLLEESDFELFASDLLTHEEDERNQLSDWLLANQLTKDKKHVALLETWQENPSPVLRRWFWYHQARLRWMGRTPPPQNSAELLNVLQEKMGDEEPGVQWAMNFCAGWIGIFEPELRPRCIKLGKKLGLYEHDPVARNCTPSYLPEFIRIEVAKRQ
;
A
#
# COMPACT_ATOMS: atom_id res chain seq x y z
N MET A 1 8.77 -20.91 22.11
CA MET A 1 8.20 -22.03 21.32
C MET A 1 9.15 -22.26 20.15
N GLY A 2 9.60 -23.49 19.92
CA GLY A 2 10.51 -23.81 18.84
C GLY A 2 9.86 -23.58 17.47
N THR A 3 10.64 -23.18 16.48
CA THR A 3 10.20 -23.04 15.09
C THR A 3 9.74 -24.40 14.57
N SER A 4 8.60 -24.47 13.87
CA SER A 4 8.11 -25.76 13.34
C SER A 4 9.03 -26.29 12.24
N GLU A 5 9.04 -27.62 12.04
CA GLU A 5 9.80 -28.27 10.96
C GLU A 5 9.42 -27.71 9.57
N ARG A 6 8.17 -27.24 9.40
CA ARG A 6 7.70 -26.60 8.16
C ARG A 6 8.38 -25.25 7.95
N VAL A 7 8.46 -24.41 8.99
CA VAL A 7 9.13 -23.10 8.90
C VAL A 7 10.63 -23.29 8.70
N GLU A 8 11.27 -24.25 9.38
CA GLU A 8 12.70 -24.55 9.18
C GLU A 8 13.01 -24.94 7.74
N LYS A 9 12.16 -25.76 7.11
CA LYS A 9 12.27 -26.11 5.68
C LYS A 9 12.15 -24.87 4.79
N ILE A 10 11.22 -23.96 5.08
CA ILE A 10 11.07 -22.71 4.32
C ILE A 10 12.32 -21.82 4.45
N VAL A 11 12.82 -21.63 5.68
CA VAL A 11 14.02 -20.83 5.96
C VAL A 11 15.24 -21.39 5.24
N SER A 12 15.44 -22.71 5.28
CA SER A 12 16.53 -23.40 4.57
C SER A 12 16.48 -23.15 3.06
N ARG A 13 15.27 -23.12 2.48
CA ARG A 13 15.07 -22.91 1.04
C ARG A 13 15.21 -21.46 0.58
N LEU A 14 14.78 -20.49 1.39
CA LEU A 14 14.90 -19.07 1.07
C LEU A 14 16.31 -18.52 1.30
N GLY A 15 17.04 -19.09 2.26
CA GLY A 15 18.30 -18.51 2.72
C GLY A 15 18.09 -17.19 3.48
N LYS A 16 19.17 -16.43 3.68
CA LYS A 16 19.16 -15.25 4.56
C LYS A 16 18.59 -13.99 3.91
N THR A 17 18.83 -13.79 2.62
CA THR A 17 18.47 -12.56 1.87
C THR A 17 17.93 -12.92 0.48
N PRO A 18 16.76 -13.59 0.40
CA PRO A 18 16.19 -14.01 -0.87
C PRO A 18 15.82 -12.82 -1.75
N LYS A 19 15.89 -12.98 -3.07
CA LYS A 19 15.30 -12.00 -3.99
C LYS A 19 13.79 -12.17 -3.99
N PHE A 20 13.03 -11.11 -4.29
CA PHE A 20 11.57 -11.18 -4.39
C PHE A 20 11.07 -12.22 -5.41
N GLY A 21 11.84 -12.47 -6.46
CA GLY A 21 11.55 -13.53 -7.44
C GLY A 21 11.57 -14.93 -6.81
N ASP A 22 12.50 -15.18 -5.88
CA ASP A 22 12.65 -16.47 -5.19
C ASP A 22 11.49 -16.69 -4.22
N ILE A 23 11.08 -15.65 -3.48
CA ILE A 23 9.91 -15.69 -2.60
C ILE A 23 8.64 -16.02 -3.41
N LYS A 24 8.44 -15.33 -4.56
CA LYS A 24 7.30 -15.59 -5.44
C LYS A 24 7.33 -16.99 -6.06
N LYS A 25 8.52 -17.50 -6.42
CA LYS A 25 8.69 -18.87 -6.91
C LYS A 25 8.28 -19.87 -5.83
N LEU A 26 8.78 -19.70 -4.61
CA LEU A 26 8.43 -20.56 -3.49
C LEU A 26 6.94 -20.51 -3.16
N ALA A 27 6.33 -19.33 -3.15
CA ALA A 27 4.89 -19.17 -2.93
C ALA A 27 4.04 -19.95 -3.95
N ARG A 28 4.47 -20.04 -5.22
CA ARG A 28 3.76 -20.84 -6.25
C ARG A 28 3.85 -22.34 -5.99
N GLU A 29 4.94 -22.79 -5.39
CA GLU A 29 5.13 -24.20 -5.05
C GLU A 29 4.34 -24.58 -3.79
N VAL A 30 4.36 -23.73 -2.77
CA VAL A 30 3.59 -23.90 -1.52
C VAL A 30 2.09 -23.77 -1.77
N LYS A 31 1.69 -22.82 -2.63
CA LYS A 31 0.29 -22.40 -2.86
C LYS A 31 -0.33 -21.81 -1.58
N VAL A 32 -1.65 -21.77 -1.51
CA VAL A 32 -2.39 -21.28 -0.34
C VAL A 32 -2.23 -22.27 0.81
N ASP A 33 -1.73 -21.78 1.93
CA ASP A 33 -1.48 -22.54 3.15
C ASP A 33 -1.55 -21.58 4.34
N HIS A 34 -2.78 -21.39 4.86
CA HIS A 34 -3.07 -20.35 5.85
C HIS A 34 -2.38 -20.59 7.20
N GLU A 35 -2.31 -21.83 7.66
CA GLU A 35 -1.62 -22.19 8.90
C GLU A 35 -0.12 -21.88 8.82
N LEU A 36 0.53 -22.30 7.73
CA LEU A 36 1.93 -21.96 7.50
C LEU A 36 2.13 -20.45 7.38
N ALA A 37 1.21 -19.75 6.71
CA ALA A 37 1.27 -18.29 6.58
C ALA A 37 1.28 -17.58 7.94
N LEU A 38 0.44 -18.03 8.89
CA LEU A 38 0.40 -17.51 10.25
C LEU A 38 1.69 -17.80 11.03
N GLU A 39 2.20 -19.04 10.94
CA GLU A 39 3.47 -19.40 11.58
C GLU A 39 4.62 -18.54 11.05
N LEU A 40 4.73 -18.40 9.72
CA LEU A 40 5.73 -17.55 9.06
C LEU A 40 5.56 -16.07 9.44
N TRP A 41 4.33 -15.59 9.57
CA TRP A 41 4.06 -14.19 9.93
C TRP A 41 4.52 -13.88 11.36
N SER A 42 4.22 -14.80 12.28
CA SER A 42 4.56 -14.69 13.70
C SER A 42 6.07 -14.66 13.98
N SER A 43 6.88 -15.10 13.02
CA SER A 43 8.35 -15.08 13.14
C SER A 43 8.94 -13.67 13.22
N GLY A 44 8.19 -12.63 12.82
CA GLY A 44 8.68 -11.26 12.73
C GLY A 44 9.67 -11.01 11.58
N ASN A 45 10.12 -12.06 10.88
CA ASN A 45 11.09 -11.92 9.81
C ASN A 45 10.45 -11.33 8.55
N TYR A 46 11.05 -10.26 8.01
CA TYR A 46 10.57 -9.55 6.83
C TYR A 46 10.29 -10.45 5.62
N TYR A 47 11.24 -11.33 5.26
CA TYR A 47 11.09 -12.20 4.09
C TYR A 47 10.05 -13.29 4.30
N LEU A 48 9.91 -13.79 5.53
CA LEU A 48 8.87 -14.76 5.87
C LEU A 48 7.48 -14.13 5.86
N ARG A 49 7.32 -12.90 6.38
CA ARG A 49 6.08 -12.12 6.29
C ARG A 49 5.71 -11.80 4.84
N LEU A 50 6.69 -11.52 3.98
CA LEU A 50 6.45 -11.38 2.54
C LEU A 50 5.93 -12.68 1.92
N LEU A 51 6.48 -13.83 2.29
CA LEU A 51 5.95 -15.12 1.84
C LEU A 51 4.52 -15.33 2.35
N SER A 52 4.24 -15.08 3.64
CA SER A 52 2.90 -15.17 4.23
C SER A 52 1.88 -14.36 3.44
N ALA A 53 2.20 -13.12 3.08
CA ALA A 53 1.32 -12.25 2.29
C ALA A 53 0.92 -12.87 0.94
N LEU A 54 1.70 -13.80 0.39
CA LEU A 54 1.40 -14.50 -0.86
C LEU A 54 0.59 -15.80 -0.66
N ILE A 55 0.64 -16.41 0.52
CA ILE A 55 0.11 -17.76 0.76
C ILE A 55 -1.03 -17.82 1.79
N PHE A 56 -1.40 -16.70 2.43
CA PHE A 56 -2.64 -16.63 3.21
C PHE A 56 -3.85 -17.05 2.37
N ASP A 57 -4.78 -17.79 2.99
CA ASP A 57 -6.14 -17.90 2.47
C ASP A 57 -6.94 -16.66 2.89
N LYS A 58 -7.19 -15.76 1.94
CA LYS A 58 -8.00 -14.56 2.16
C LYS A 58 -9.37 -14.87 2.76
N LYS A 59 -9.97 -16.04 2.51
CA LYS A 59 -11.30 -16.37 3.02
C LYS A 59 -11.33 -16.54 4.54
N LEU A 60 -10.17 -16.82 5.13
CA LEU A 60 -9.99 -17.01 6.56
C LEU A 60 -9.50 -15.74 7.26
N LEU A 61 -9.18 -14.68 6.51
CA LEU A 61 -8.80 -13.40 7.09
C LEU A 61 -10.04 -12.62 7.51
N GLU A 62 -9.95 -12.05 8.70
CA GLU A 62 -10.94 -11.18 9.33
C GLU A 62 -10.32 -9.81 9.64
N GLU A 63 -11.15 -8.85 10.07
CA GLU A 63 -10.69 -7.50 10.41
C GLU A 63 -9.56 -7.50 11.45
N SER A 64 -9.69 -8.32 12.50
CA SER A 64 -8.68 -8.44 13.55
C SER A 64 -7.32 -8.91 13.03
N ASP A 65 -7.28 -9.70 11.95
CA ASP A 65 -6.00 -10.12 11.36
C ASP A 65 -5.32 -8.94 10.68
N PHE A 66 -6.07 -8.09 9.98
CA PHE A 66 -5.50 -6.89 9.35
C PHE A 66 -5.08 -5.83 10.36
N GLU A 67 -5.79 -5.70 11.47
CA GLU A 67 -5.37 -4.86 12.61
C GLU A 67 -4.07 -5.39 13.22
N LEU A 68 -3.97 -6.70 13.44
CA LEU A 68 -2.74 -7.34 13.90
C LEU A 68 -1.61 -7.12 12.91
N PHE A 69 -1.83 -7.35 11.61
CA PHE A 69 -0.83 -7.11 10.59
C PHE A 69 -0.39 -5.66 10.60
N ALA A 70 -1.31 -4.70 10.62
CA ALA A 70 -1.01 -3.28 10.67
C ALA A 70 -0.15 -2.90 11.89
N SER A 71 -0.43 -3.48 13.05
CA SER A 71 0.40 -3.31 14.26
C SER A 71 1.80 -3.91 14.07
N ASP A 72 1.87 -5.14 13.57
CA ASP A 72 3.12 -5.86 13.28
C ASP A 72 3.99 -5.14 12.25
N LEU A 73 3.38 -4.47 11.28
CA LEU A 73 4.07 -3.67 10.28
C LEU A 73 4.80 -2.45 10.88
N LEU A 74 4.39 -1.98 12.06
CA LEU A 74 5.08 -0.89 12.76
C LEU A 74 6.41 -1.33 13.39
N THR A 75 6.67 -2.64 13.50
CA THR A 75 7.95 -3.17 13.98
C THR A 75 9.02 -3.23 12.89
N HIS A 76 8.68 -2.86 11.65
CA HIS A 76 9.57 -2.88 10.50
C HIS A 76 10.00 -1.46 10.12
N GLU A 77 11.20 -1.35 9.56
CA GLU A 77 11.68 -0.14 8.90
C GLU A 77 10.76 0.26 7.74
N GLU A 78 10.79 1.53 7.35
CA GLU A 78 9.81 2.10 6.43
C GLU A 78 9.72 1.39 5.08
N ASP A 79 10.86 1.05 4.47
CA ASP A 79 10.92 0.35 3.17
C ASP A 79 10.31 -1.05 3.25
N GLU A 80 10.60 -1.79 4.34
CA GLU A 80 10.04 -3.10 4.59
C GLU A 80 8.53 -3.03 4.81
N ARG A 81 8.09 -2.07 5.64
CA ARG A 81 6.68 -1.78 5.91
C ARG A 81 5.91 -1.42 4.64
N ASN A 82 6.51 -0.60 3.77
CA ASN A 82 5.93 -0.24 2.47
C ASN A 82 5.79 -1.48 1.57
N GLN A 83 6.83 -2.29 1.47
CA GLN A 83 6.80 -3.48 0.62
C GLN A 83 5.79 -4.54 1.12
N LEU A 84 5.72 -4.78 2.43
CA LEU A 84 4.76 -5.68 3.06
C LEU A 84 3.32 -5.18 2.83
N SER A 85 3.08 -3.88 3.05
CA SER A 85 1.79 -3.23 2.78
C SER A 85 1.32 -3.48 1.36
N ASP A 86 2.20 -3.25 0.39
CA ASP A 86 1.86 -3.39 -1.03
C ASP A 86 1.54 -4.85 -1.40
N TRP A 87 2.25 -5.83 -0.83
CA TRP A 87 1.97 -7.25 -1.07
C TRP A 87 0.69 -7.72 -0.38
N LEU A 88 0.42 -7.33 0.86
CA LEU A 88 -0.84 -7.63 1.51
C LEU A 88 -2.02 -7.02 0.76
N LEU A 89 -1.91 -5.75 0.35
CA LEU A 89 -2.94 -5.10 -0.45
C LEU A 89 -3.20 -5.85 -1.75
N ALA A 90 -2.14 -6.11 -2.53
CA ALA A 90 -2.26 -6.73 -3.83
C ALA A 90 -2.70 -8.20 -3.80
N ASN A 91 -2.36 -8.94 -2.74
CA ASN A 91 -2.58 -10.40 -2.68
C ASN A 91 -3.73 -10.81 -1.76
N GLN A 92 -4.13 -9.97 -0.79
CA GLN A 92 -5.16 -10.28 0.19
C GLN A 92 -6.32 -9.26 0.16
N LEU A 93 -6.08 -8.02 0.61
CA LEU A 93 -7.15 -7.04 0.85
C LEU A 93 -8.00 -6.69 -0.38
N THR A 94 -7.39 -6.58 -1.58
CA THR A 94 -8.14 -6.18 -2.78
C THR A 94 -8.64 -7.37 -3.61
N LYS A 95 -8.69 -8.58 -3.04
CA LYS A 95 -9.02 -9.81 -3.77
C LYS A 95 -10.46 -10.29 -3.66
N ASP A 96 -11.28 -9.65 -2.82
CA ASP A 96 -12.71 -9.90 -2.73
C ASP A 96 -13.43 -8.67 -2.17
N LYS A 97 -14.77 -8.67 -2.26
CA LYS A 97 -15.61 -7.54 -1.88
C LYS A 97 -15.66 -7.29 -0.38
N LYS A 98 -15.53 -8.35 0.44
CA LYS A 98 -15.59 -8.25 1.91
C LYS A 98 -14.42 -7.41 2.41
N HIS A 99 -13.20 -7.75 1.98
CA HIS A 99 -12.00 -7.04 2.39
C HIS A 99 -11.88 -5.64 1.78
N VAL A 100 -12.40 -5.43 0.56
CA VAL A 100 -12.48 -4.06 0.00
C VAL A 100 -13.44 -3.19 0.81
N ALA A 101 -14.62 -3.70 1.19
CA ALA A 101 -15.56 -2.94 2.01
C ALA A 101 -14.95 -2.57 3.37
N LEU A 102 -14.20 -3.49 3.97
CA LEU A 102 -13.44 -3.22 5.20
C LEU A 102 -12.35 -2.15 4.97
N LEU A 103 -11.55 -2.30 3.92
CA LEU A 103 -10.50 -1.34 3.55
C LEU A 103 -11.03 0.09 3.36
N GLU A 104 -12.27 0.23 2.88
CA GLU A 104 -12.95 1.50 2.68
C GLU A 104 -13.42 2.16 3.99
N THR A 105 -13.43 1.47 5.13
CA THR A 105 -13.79 2.07 6.44
C THR A 105 -12.62 2.76 7.14
N TRP A 106 -11.38 2.52 6.70
CA TRP A 106 -10.18 2.88 7.46
C TRP A 106 -9.65 4.30 7.26
N GLN A 107 -10.40 5.19 6.58
CA GLN A 107 -9.96 6.58 6.31
C GLN A 107 -9.50 7.32 7.58
N GLU A 108 -10.22 7.11 8.69
CA GLU A 108 -10.01 7.79 9.98
C GLU A 108 -9.60 6.80 11.09
N ASN A 109 -9.12 5.61 10.72
CA ASN A 109 -8.72 4.59 11.70
C ASN A 109 -7.53 5.10 12.54
N PRO A 110 -7.43 4.79 13.85
CA PRO A 110 -6.29 5.20 14.68
C PRO A 110 -4.93 4.70 14.17
N SER A 111 -4.89 3.54 13.50
CA SER A 111 -3.67 2.98 12.93
C SER A 111 -3.24 3.72 11.65
N PRO A 112 -2.03 4.29 11.59
CA PRO A 112 -1.53 4.94 10.38
C PRO A 112 -1.34 3.94 9.23
N VAL A 113 -1.04 2.67 9.51
CA VAL A 113 -0.89 1.66 8.45
C VAL A 113 -2.24 1.39 7.75
N LEU A 114 -3.33 1.31 8.52
CA LEU A 114 -4.68 1.13 7.96
C LEU A 114 -5.14 2.36 7.17
N ARG A 115 -4.89 3.58 7.68
CA ARG A 115 -5.14 4.82 6.92
C ARG A 115 -4.34 4.86 5.62
N ARG A 116 -3.05 4.49 5.64
CA ARG A 116 -2.20 4.41 4.44
C ARG A 116 -2.82 3.45 3.42
N TRP A 117 -3.29 2.28 3.86
CA TRP A 117 -3.93 1.30 2.98
C TRP A 117 -5.20 1.85 2.33
N PHE A 118 -6.06 2.56 3.09
CA PHE A 118 -7.22 3.26 2.54
C PHE A 118 -6.82 4.24 1.43
N TRP A 119 -5.89 5.16 1.71
CA TRP A 119 -5.51 6.21 0.75
C TRP A 119 -4.83 5.63 -0.50
N TYR A 120 -3.99 4.61 -0.32
CA TYR A 120 -3.36 3.91 -1.44
C TYR A 120 -4.40 3.18 -2.30
N HIS A 121 -5.43 2.59 -1.67
CA HIS A 121 -6.54 1.98 -2.40
C HIS A 121 -7.31 3.01 -3.24
N GLN A 122 -7.67 4.16 -2.66
CA GLN A 122 -8.33 5.26 -3.37
C GLN A 122 -7.50 5.76 -4.56
N ALA A 123 -6.18 5.86 -4.41
CA ALA A 123 -5.28 6.19 -5.50
C ALA A 123 -5.30 5.12 -6.62
N ARG A 124 -5.23 3.83 -6.25
CA ARG A 124 -5.23 2.71 -7.22
C ARG A 124 -6.51 2.61 -8.02
N LEU A 125 -7.68 2.92 -7.43
CA LEU A 125 -8.96 2.91 -8.15
C LEU A 125 -8.94 3.86 -9.36
N ARG A 126 -8.22 4.98 -9.25
CA ARG A 126 -8.04 5.97 -10.33
C ARG A 126 -6.91 5.57 -11.27
N TRP A 127 -5.77 5.19 -10.70
CA TRP A 127 -4.58 4.82 -11.48
C TRP A 127 -4.80 3.63 -12.42
N MET A 128 -5.45 2.57 -11.93
CA MET A 128 -5.63 1.31 -12.66
C MET A 128 -6.87 1.32 -13.58
N GLY A 129 -7.47 2.49 -13.82
CA GLY A 129 -8.45 2.67 -14.90
C GLY A 129 -9.85 2.14 -14.61
N ARG A 130 -10.37 2.24 -13.37
CA ARG A 130 -11.84 2.19 -13.23
C ARG A 130 -12.41 3.45 -13.88
N THR A 131 -13.15 3.26 -14.96
CA THR A 131 -13.86 4.32 -15.67
C THR A 131 -15.37 4.04 -15.60
N PRO A 132 -16.19 4.98 -15.10
CA PRO A 132 -15.77 6.23 -14.47
C PRO A 132 -15.06 5.96 -13.13
N PRO A 133 -14.15 6.86 -12.70
CA PRO A 133 -13.57 6.79 -11.37
C PRO A 133 -14.66 6.88 -10.31
N PRO A 134 -14.41 6.41 -9.07
CA PRO A 134 -15.36 6.59 -7.97
C PRO A 134 -15.72 8.07 -7.82
N GLN A 135 -17.01 8.36 -7.67
CA GLN A 135 -17.54 9.73 -7.58
C GLN A 135 -17.33 10.36 -6.19
N ASN A 136 -16.20 10.08 -5.53
CA ASN A 136 -15.85 10.60 -4.20
C ASN A 136 -14.63 11.54 -4.21
N SER A 137 -14.07 11.88 -5.38
CA SER A 137 -12.84 12.70 -5.47
C SER A 137 -12.98 14.09 -4.84
N ALA A 138 -14.15 14.72 -4.95
CA ALA A 138 -14.39 16.03 -4.33
C ALA A 138 -14.34 15.96 -2.79
N GLU A 139 -14.90 14.91 -2.20
CA GLU A 139 -14.90 14.66 -0.76
C GLU A 139 -13.49 14.31 -0.26
N LEU A 140 -12.79 13.41 -0.96
CA LEU A 140 -11.40 13.08 -0.66
C LEU A 140 -10.51 14.34 -0.69
N LEU A 141 -10.71 15.24 -1.66
CA LEU A 141 -9.96 16.49 -1.72
C LEU A 141 -10.24 17.44 -0.55
N ASN A 142 -11.44 17.41 0.04
CA ASN A 142 -11.71 18.18 1.26
C ASN A 142 -10.84 17.66 2.41
N VAL A 143 -10.82 16.33 2.61
CA VAL A 143 -10.01 15.70 3.65
C VAL A 143 -8.52 15.92 3.41
N LEU A 144 -8.05 15.80 2.17
CA LEU A 144 -6.65 16.07 1.79
C LEU A 144 -6.23 17.51 2.11
N GLN A 145 -7.11 18.49 1.87
CA GLN A 145 -6.83 19.90 2.14
C GLN A 145 -6.77 20.22 3.64
N GLU A 146 -7.52 19.48 4.45
CA GLU A 146 -7.59 19.65 5.90
C GLU A 146 -6.47 18.92 6.64
N LYS A 147 -6.21 17.66 6.27
CA LYS A 147 -5.41 16.74 7.11
C LYS A 147 -4.03 16.38 6.55
N MET A 148 -3.82 16.42 5.23
CA MET A 148 -2.60 15.83 4.63
C MET A 148 -1.29 16.47 5.14
N GLY A 149 -1.31 17.75 5.53
CA GLY A 149 -0.13 18.46 6.01
C GLY A 149 0.39 17.97 7.36
N ASP A 150 -0.50 17.49 8.24
CA ASP A 150 -0.20 17.13 9.63
C ASP A 150 -0.20 15.62 9.87
N GLU A 151 -0.25 14.83 8.79
CA GLU A 151 -0.45 13.40 8.83
C GLU A 151 0.88 12.61 8.80
N GLU A 152 0.86 11.36 9.30
CA GLU A 152 2.06 10.50 9.37
C GLU A 152 2.71 10.30 7.99
N PRO A 153 4.06 10.29 7.87
CA PRO A 153 4.75 10.32 6.57
C PRO A 153 4.26 9.28 5.55
N GLY A 154 4.06 8.02 5.98
CA GLY A 154 3.58 6.96 5.11
C GLY A 154 2.14 7.16 4.62
N VAL A 155 1.28 7.76 5.45
CA VAL A 155 -0.11 8.11 5.10
C VAL A 155 -0.13 9.34 4.21
N GLN A 156 0.66 10.36 4.56
CA GLN A 156 0.85 11.58 3.78
C GLN A 156 1.34 11.27 2.35
N TRP A 157 2.25 10.31 2.18
CA TRP A 157 2.67 9.85 0.86
C TRP A 157 1.51 9.22 0.06
N ALA A 158 0.72 8.35 0.69
CA ALA A 158 -0.44 7.72 0.04
C ALA A 158 -1.55 8.74 -0.30
N MET A 159 -1.76 9.73 0.56
CA MET A 159 -2.63 10.88 0.33
C MET A 159 -2.16 11.72 -0.87
N ASN A 160 -0.87 12.06 -0.93
CA ASN A 160 -0.27 12.80 -2.04
C ASN A 160 -0.39 12.01 -3.36
N PHE A 161 -0.15 10.70 -3.31
CA PHE A 161 -0.34 9.81 -4.46
C PHE A 161 -1.80 9.78 -4.94
N CYS A 162 -2.77 9.75 -4.03
CA CYS A 162 -4.19 9.85 -4.35
C CYS A 162 -4.53 11.18 -5.04
N ALA A 163 -4.10 12.31 -4.46
CA ALA A 163 -4.29 13.64 -5.03
C ALA A 163 -3.68 13.75 -6.45
N GLY A 164 -2.53 13.11 -6.68
CA GLY A 164 -1.88 13.06 -7.98
C GLY A 164 -2.76 12.43 -9.04
N TRP A 165 -3.29 11.23 -8.76
CA TRP A 165 -4.15 10.53 -9.72
C TRP A 165 -5.52 11.17 -9.92
N ILE A 166 -6.08 11.82 -8.90
CA ILE A 166 -7.25 12.71 -9.07
C ILE A 166 -6.90 13.80 -10.08
N GLY A 167 -5.82 14.55 -9.86
CA GLY A 167 -5.43 15.65 -10.76
C GLY A 167 -5.04 15.21 -12.17
N ILE A 168 -4.55 13.99 -12.35
CA ILE A 168 -4.22 13.45 -13.68
C ILE A 168 -5.50 13.14 -14.46
N PHE A 169 -6.43 12.38 -13.86
CA PHE A 169 -7.59 11.82 -14.56
C PHE A 169 -8.87 12.65 -14.50
N GLU A 170 -8.97 13.62 -13.59
CA GLU A 170 -10.14 14.49 -13.40
C GLU A 170 -9.74 15.95 -13.66
N PRO A 171 -9.71 16.41 -14.94
CA PRO A 171 -9.25 17.74 -15.32
C PRO A 171 -9.91 18.89 -14.57
N GLU A 172 -11.18 18.75 -14.20
CA GLU A 172 -11.97 19.71 -13.43
C GLU A 172 -11.48 19.87 -11.98
N LEU A 173 -10.89 18.82 -11.39
CA LEU A 173 -10.31 18.85 -10.05
C LEU A 173 -8.80 19.14 -10.04
N ARG A 174 -8.14 19.06 -11.20
CA ARG A 174 -6.70 19.31 -11.35
C ARG A 174 -6.21 20.63 -10.73
N PRO A 175 -6.89 21.78 -10.91
CA PRO A 175 -6.46 23.03 -10.29
C PRO A 175 -6.43 22.98 -8.76
N ARG A 176 -7.38 22.25 -8.11
CA ARG A 176 -7.37 22.03 -6.65
C ARG A 176 -6.14 21.24 -6.22
N CYS A 177 -5.81 20.16 -6.94
CA CYS A 177 -4.66 19.32 -6.63
C CYS A 177 -3.33 20.10 -6.75
N ILE A 178 -3.16 20.88 -7.82
CA ILE A 178 -1.98 21.73 -8.00
C ILE A 178 -1.88 22.78 -6.89
N LYS A 179 -3.00 23.43 -6.52
CA LYS A 179 -3.01 24.42 -5.43
C LYS A 179 -2.65 23.78 -4.08
N LEU A 180 -3.15 22.58 -3.80
CA LEU A 180 -2.82 21.81 -2.60
C LEU A 180 -1.32 21.50 -2.54
N GLY A 181 -0.75 20.99 -3.63
CA GLY A 181 0.68 20.69 -3.73
C GLY A 181 1.57 21.89 -3.48
N LYS A 182 1.25 23.04 -4.11
CA LYS A 182 1.97 24.30 -3.88
C LYS A 182 1.85 24.82 -2.45
N LYS A 183 0.67 24.66 -1.82
CA LYS A 183 0.44 25.10 -0.44
C LYS A 183 1.31 24.30 0.54
N LEU A 184 1.42 22.99 0.33
CA LEU A 184 2.10 22.11 1.28
C LEU A 184 3.60 21.94 1.02
N GLY A 185 4.06 22.10 -0.24
CA GLY A 185 5.49 21.99 -0.58
C GLY A 185 6.08 20.59 -0.38
N LEU A 186 5.26 19.57 -0.16
CA LEU A 186 5.72 18.20 0.11
C LEU A 186 6.49 17.65 -1.10
N TYR A 187 7.64 17.04 -0.82
CA TYR A 187 8.51 16.38 -1.79
C TYR A 187 9.09 17.31 -2.88
N GLU A 188 9.04 18.63 -2.70
CA GLU A 188 9.53 19.61 -3.69
C GLU A 188 11.04 19.51 -3.94
N HIS A 189 11.80 19.13 -2.92
CA HIS A 189 13.27 19.07 -2.96
C HIS A 189 13.81 17.64 -2.90
N ASP A 190 12.94 16.65 -3.03
CA ASP A 190 13.35 15.25 -3.00
C ASP A 190 14.22 14.92 -4.22
N PRO A 191 15.29 14.12 -4.04
CA PRO A 191 16.11 13.70 -5.15
C PRO A 191 15.31 12.79 -6.09
N VAL A 192 15.23 13.16 -7.37
CA VAL A 192 14.55 12.38 -8.39
C VAL A 192 15.57 11.61 -9.21
N ALA A 193 15.53 10.28 -9.12
CA ALA A 193 16.36 9.43 -9.97
C ALA A 193 16.04 9.63 -11.45
N ARG A 194 17.03 9.37 -12.32
CA ARG A 194 16.87 9.51 -13.77
C ARG A 194 15.72 8.64 -14.26
N ASN A 195 14.83 9.22 -15.07
CA ASN A 195 13.61 8.58 -15.61
C ASN A 195 12.48 8.30 -14.61
N CYS A 196 12.57 8.79 -13.37
CA CYS A 196 11.46 8.77 -12.41
C CYS A 196 10.66 10.08 -12.48
N THR A 197 9.38 10.03 -12.12
CA THR A 197 8.55 11.24 -11.93
C THR A 197 8.68 11.70 -10.47
N PRO A 198 8.92 13.00 -10.19
CA PRO A 198 8.93 13.53 -8.83
C PRO A 198 7.62 13.29 -8.10
N SER A 199 7.67 13.20 -6.77
CA SER A 199 6.48 13.15 -5.91
C SER A 199 5.88 14.52 -5.62
N TYR A 200 6.56 15.62 -5.96
CA TYR A 200 6.01 16.97 -5.87
C TYR A 200 4.76 17.10 -6.73
N LEU A 201 3.60 17.25 -6.07
CA LEU A 201 2.28 17.07 -6.68
C LEU A 201 2.04 17.88 -7.97
N PRO A 202 2.40 19.19 -8.05
CA PRO A 202 2.23 19.95 -9.28
C PRO A 202 3.03 19.38 -10.46
N GLU A 203 4.27 18.96 -10.22
CA GLU A 203 5.16 18.45 -11.26
C GLU A 203 4.83 17.01 -11.64
N PHE A 204 4.45 16.19 -10.66
CA PHE A 204 3.91 14.85 -10.87
C PHE A 204 2.73 14.88 -11.85
N ILE A 205 1.72 15.72 -11.56
CA ILE A 205 0.55 15.89 -12.41
C ILE A 205 0.95 16.36 -13.81
N ARG A 206 1.81 17.38 -13.91
CA ARG A 206 2.24 17.93 -15.20
C ARG A 206 2.89 16.86 -16.10
N ILE A 207 3.82 16.10 -15.54
CA ILE A 207 4.56 15.05 -16.27
C ILE A 207 3.63 13.89 -16.65
N GLU A 208 2.84 13.37 -15.71
CA GLU A 208 2.00 12.20 -15.97
C GLU A 208 0.83 12.51 -16.92
N VAL A 209 0.28 13.73 -16.90
CA VAL A 209 -0.68 14.17 -17.93
C VAL A 209 -0.01 14.20 -19.31
N ALA A 210 1.20 14.77 -19.42
CA ALA A 210 1.92 14.84 -20.70
C ALA A 210 2.27 13.46 -21.28
N LYS A 211 2.56 12.46 -20.45
CA LYS A 211 2.82 11.07 -20.89
C LYS A 211 1.58 10.35 -21.45
N ARG A 212 0.37 10.89 -21.24
CA ARG A 212 -0.92 10.27 -21.58
C ARG A 212 -1.65 11.00 -22.72
N GLN A 213 -1.05 12.05 -23.25
CA GLN A 213 -1.48 12.75 -24.46
C GLN A 213 -0.78 12.12 -25.67
#